data_AF-A0A0S4X7E2-F1
#
_entry.id   AF-A0A0S4X7E2-F1
#
_cell.length_a   1.000
_cell.length_b   1.000
_cell.length_c   1.000
_cell.angle_alpha   90.00
_cell.angle_beta   90.00
_cell.angle_gamma   90.00
#
_symmetry.space_group_name_H-M   'P 1'
#
loop_
_entity.id
_entity.type
_entity.pdbx_description
1 polymer ?
#
loop_
_entity_poly.entity_id
_entity_poly.type
_entity_poly.pdbx_seq_one_letter_code
_entity_poly.pdbx_strand_id
1 'polypeptide(L)'
;MVATSMRQEVDGWFERRERLEQARSGLCAEDPRTGHLTDRLRALDIIDRYVTTWEADAAKCALFPKAKHLERLLEMGEIEHVDAPVPLRSGKDKRNRDRVFEIRIQPRRLSSPDGIEDGDRALPLFVHLHLSRPVDAGKLHTLSYGDFNAVHLKLAAQKGQGRNWEKMMHAMGYRDAKVERAMVGDALLRRLFALAGRDDASASAVAGAPGAH
;
A
#
# COMPACT_ATOMS: atom_id res chain seq x y z
N MET A 1 2.38 13.10 4.42
CA MET A 1 1.84 14.14 5.32
C MET A 1 0.86 15.07 4.59
N VAL A 2 0.52 14.83 3.31
CA VAL A 2 -0.35 15.73 2.52
C VAL A 2 -1.83 15.33 2.61
N ALA A 3 -2.14 14.03 2.57
CA ALA A 3 -3.51 13.50 2.59
C ALA A 3 -4.37 14.03 3.77
N THR A 4 -3.90 13.86 5.00
CA THR A 4 -4.64 14.27 6.21
C THR A 4 -4.88 15.79 6.28
N SER A 5 -4.00 16.61 5.68
CA SER A 5 -4.19 18.07 5.56
C SER A 5 -5.34 18.39 4.62
N MET A 6 -5.39 17.73 3.46
CA MET A 6 -6.42 17.95 2.45
C MET A 6 -7.82 17.65 2.97
N ARG A 7 -7.99 16.54 3.71
CA ARG A 7 -9.28 16.16 4.30
C ARG A 7 -9.76 17.18 5.34
N GLN A 8 -8.85 17.69 6.18
CA GLN A 8 -9.16 18.75 7.15
C GLN A 8 -9.51 20.08 6.46
N GLU A 9 -8.86 20.41 5.36
CA GLU A 9 -9.18 21.59 4.55
C GLU A 9 -10.57 21.48 3.90
N VAL A 10 -10.90 20.32 3.35
CA VAL A 10 -12.23 20.03 2.78
C VAL A 10 -13.32 20.15 3.85
N ASP A 11 -13.12 19.56 5.02
CA ASP A 11 -14.06 19.68 6.15
C ASP A 11 -14.24 21.14 6.59
N GLY A 12 -13.16 21.94 6.56
CA GLY A 12 -13.17 23.36 6.88
C GLY A 12 -13.92 24.22 5.86
N TRP A 13 -13.82 23.90 4.56
CA TRP A 13 -14.50 24.65 3.50
C TRP A 13 -15.98 24.31 3.39
N PHE A 14 -16.36 23.05 3.63
CA PHE A 14 -17.71 22.57 3.32
C PHE A 14 -18.60 22.26 4.54
N GLU A 15 -18.09 22.47 5.76
CA GLU A 15 -18.65 22.00 7.03
C GLU A 15 -18.72 20.47 7.11
N ARG A 16 -18.69 19.94 8.33
CA ARG A 16 -18.81 18.49 8.56
C ARG A 16 -20.20 18.00 8.13
N ARG A 17 -20.24 16.90 7.37
CA ARG A 17 -21.47 16.22 6.94
C ARG A 17 -22.49 16.08 8.07
N GLU A 18 -22.04 15.63 9.25
CA GLU A 18 -22.85 15.40 10.45
C GLU A 18 -23.67 16.63 10.84
N ARG A 19 -23.08 17.83 10.75
CA ARG A 19 -23.79 19.09 11.06
C ARG A 19 -24.86 19.41 10.03
N LEU A 20 -24.60 19.16 8.76
CA LEU A 20 -25.57 19.41 7.68
C LEU A 20 -26.73 18.42 7.74
N GLU A 21 -26.46 17.16 8.10
CA GLU A 21 -27.50 16.15 8.35
C GLU A 21 -28.36 16.52 9.57
N GLN A 22 -27.73 16.97 10.66
CA GLN A 22 -28.45 17.45 11.84
C GLN A 22 -29.32 18.66 11.48
N ALA A 23 -28.78 19.64 10.75
CA ALA A 23 -29.55 20.80 10.29
C ALA A 23 -30.75 20.39 9.41
N ARG A 24 -30.56 19.41 8.50
CA ARG A 24 -31.63 18.90 7.65
C ARG A 24 -32.72 18.18 8.46
N SER A 25 -32.35 17.40 9.47
CA SER A 25 -33.31 16.68 10.33
C SER A 25 -34.23 17.59 11.14
N GLY A 26 -33.82 18.85 11.37
CA GLY A 26 -34.63 19.86 12.06
C GLY A 26 -35.61 20.60 11.15
N LEU A 27 -35.64 20.32 9.85
CA LEU A 27 -36.49 20.98 8.87
C LEU A 27 -37.61 20.07 8.39
N CYS A 28 -38.74 20.69 8.02
CA CYS A 28 -39.84 19.98 7.38
C CYS A 28 -39.49 19.63 5.92
N ALA A 29 -40.16 18.61 5.37
CA ALA A 29 -39.90 18.16 4.01
C ALA A 29 -40.26 19.23 2.95
N GLU A 30 -41.27 20.07 3.19
CA GLU A 30 -41.64 21.15 2.26
C GLU A 30 -40.79 22.42 2.43
N ASP A 31 -39.87 22.47 3.40
CA ASP A 31 -38.99 23.64 3.57
C ASP A 31 -38.03 23.75 2.38
N PRO A 32 -37.97 24.90 1.68
CA PRO A 32 -37.09 25.07 0.52
C PRO A 32 -35.60 24.87 0.84
N ARG A 33 -35.19 25.05 2.10
CA ARG A 33 -33.82 24.80 2.55
C ARG A 33 -33.46 23.31 2.58
N THR A 34 -34.46 22.42 2.69
CA THR A 34 -34.27 20.97 2.67
C THR A 34 -33.70 20.49 1.33
N GLY A 35 -34.14 21.10 0.22
CA GLY A 35 -33.58 20.86 -1.12
C GLY A 35 -32.11 21.27 -1.20
N HIS A 36 -31.79 22.50 -0.80
CA HIS A 36 -30.41 23.00 -0.80
C HIS A 36 -29.45 22.19 0.07
N LEU A 37 -29.88 21.77 1.27
CA LEU A 37 -29.06 20.91 2.13
C LEU A 37 -28.86 19.52 1.50
N THR A 38 -29.86 18.99 0.81
CA THR A 38 -29.76 17.71 0.10
C THR A 38 -28.77 17.78 -1.06
N ASP A 39 -28.82 18.84 -1.87
CA ASP A 39 -27.87 19.06 -2.95
C ASP A 39 -26.44 19.24 -2.43
N ARG A 40 -26.28 19.97 -1.33
CA ARG A 40 -24.97 20.16 -0.68
C ARG A 40 -24.41 18.86 -0.11
N LEU A 41 -25.24 18.03 0.54
CA LEU A 41 -24.83 16.70 1.01
C LEU A 41 -24.39 15.80 -0.16
N ARG A 42 -25.11 15.85 -1.29
CA ARG A 42 -24.72 15.12 -2.50
C ARG A 42 -23.40 15.62 -3.08
N ALA A 43 -23.15 16.93 -3.09
CA ALA A 43 -21.88 17.49 -3.53
C ALA A 43 -20.73 17.01 -2.62
N LEU A 44 -20.95 16.99 -1.29
CA LEU A 44 -20.00 16.44 -0.33
C LEU A 44 -19.71 14.95 -0.58
N ASP A 45 -20.71 14.14 -0.91
CA ASP A 45 -20.51 12.73 -1.28
C ASP A 45 -19.62 12.54 -2.51
N ILE A 46 -19.68 13.47 -3.47
CA ILE A 46 -18.83 13.43 -4.67
C ILE A 46 -17.40 13.82 -4.30
N ILE A 47 -17.24 14.89 -3.51
CA ILE A 47 -15.93 15.38 -3.08
C ILE A 47 -15.23 14.36 -2.19
N ASP A 48 -15.92 13.76 -1.20
CA ASP A 48 -15.31 12.78 -0.30
C ASP A 48 -14.85 11.52 -1.03
N ARG A 49 -15.62 11.06 -2.02
CA ARG A 49 -15.19 9.98 -2.92
C ARG A 49 -13.92 10.36 -3.68
N TYR A 50 -13.90 11.54 -4.29
CA TYR A 50 -12.72 12.02 -5.03
C TYR A 50 -11.48 12.14 -4.13
N VAL A 51 -11.61 12.74 -2.95
CA VAL A 51 -10.53 12.89 -1.97
C VAL A 51 -10.03 11.53 -1.52
N THR A 52 -10.94 10.60 -1.21
CA THR A 52 -10.56 9.24 -0.79
C THR A 52 -9.78 8.51 -1.88
N THR A 53 -10.23 8.58 -3.13
CA THR A 53 -9.53 8.02 -4.30
C THR A 53 -8.15 8.66 -4.48
N TRP A 54 -8.08 9.98 -4.42
CA TRP A 54 -6.83 10.71 -4.57
C TRP A 54 -5.83 10.38 -3.44
N GLU A 55 -6.28 10.29 -2.19
CA GLU A 55 -5.43 9.90 -1.06
C GLU A 55 -4.86 8.48 -1.24
N ALA A 56 -5.66 7.55 -1.75
CA ALA A 56 -5.24 6.19 -2.05
C ALA A 56 -4.18 6.16 -3.16
N ASP A 57 -4.41 6.87 -4.27
CA ASP A 57 -3.47 6.93 -5.39
C ASP A 57 -2.17 7.66 -5.03
N ALA A 58 -2.27 8.77 -4.30
CA ALA A 58 -1.11 9.48 -3.77
C ALA A 58 -0.29 8.61 -2.81
N ALA A 59 -0.98 7.78 -2.01
CA ALA A 59 -0.31 6.78 -1.18
C ALA A 59 0.45 5.78 -2.07
N LYS A 60 -0.21 5.10 -3.02
CA LYS A 60 0.43 4.10 -3.89
C LYS A 60 1.68 4.63 -4.64
N CYS A 61 1.73 5.94 -4.92
CA CYS A 61 2.83 6.60 -5.62
C CYS A 61 3.93 7.18 -4.71
N ALA A 62 3.98 6.83 -3.42
CA ALA A 62 4.98 7.36 -2.51
C ALA A 62 6.43 7.03 -2.95
N LEU A 63 7.21 8.07 -3.24
CA LEU A 63 8.62 7.94 -3.67
C LEU A 63 9.56 7.38 -2.59
N PHE A 64 9.16 7.53 -1.32
CA PHE A 64 9.95 7.21 -0.12
C PHE A 64 9.08 6.39 0.85
N PRO A 65 8.75 5.13 0.52
CA PRO A 65 7.81 4.35 1.32
C PRO A 65 8.47 3.87 2.62
N LYS A 66 7.80 4.17 3.74
CA LYS A 66 8.18 3.69 5.09
C LYS A 66 7.23 2.59 5.56
N ALA A 67 7.54 1.92 6.68
CA ALA A 67 6.63 0.91 7.25
C ALA A 67 5.21 1.46 7.48
N LYS A 68 5.09 2.67 8.06
CA LYS A 68 3.81 3.37 8.23
C LYS A 68 3.04 3.59 6.92
N HIS A 69 3.76 3.72 5.83
CA HIS A 69 3.16 3.88 4.52
C HIS A 69 2.51 2.57 4.05
N LEU A 70 3.21 1.45 4.22
CA LEU A 70 2.67 0.13 3.93
C LEU A 70 1.50 -0.25 4.86
N GLU A 71 1.59 0.08 6.16
CA GLU A 71 0.49 -0.08 7.11
C GLU A 71 -0.76 0.65 6.63
N ARG A 72 -0.60 1.90 6.18
CA ARG A 72 -1.71 2.70 5.66
C ARG A 72 -2.33 2.08 4.41
N LEU A 73 -1.53 1.60 3.45
CA LEU A 73 -2.06 0.91 2.26
C LEU A 73 -2.87 -0.35 2.63
N LEU A 74 -2.40 -1.11 3.63
CA LEU A 74 -3.10 -2.28 4.15
C LEU A 74 -4.40 -1.94 4.89
N GLU A 75 -4.43 -0.82 5.61
CA GLU A 75 -5.66 -0.30 6.24
C GLU A 75 -6.69 0.17 5.22
N MET A 76 -6.23 0.80 4.14
CA MET A 76 -7.09 1.28 3.06
C MET A 76 -7.57 0.14 2.13
N GLY A 77 -7.04 -1.08 2.26
CA GLY A 77 -7.36 -2.19 1.35
C GLY A 77 -6.80 -1.99 -0.06
N GLU A 78 -5.75 -1.17 -0.20
CA GLU A 78 -5.14 -0.78 -1.48
C GLU A 78 -4.01 -1.72 -1.93
N ILE A 79 -3.87 -2.88 -1.29
CA ILE A 79 -2.97 -3.95 -1.71
C ILE A 79 -3.76 -4.96 -2.52
N GLU A 80 -3.33 -5.18 -3.77
CA GLU A 80 -3.90 -6.18 -4.67
C GLU A 80 -3.39 -7.57 -4.33
N HIS A 81 -2.08 -7.71 -4.12
CA HIS A 81 -1.44 -9.01 -3.92
C HIS A 81 -0.18 -8.91 -3.06
N VAL A 82 0.08 -9.95 -2.27
CA VAL A 82 1.32 -10.14 -1.52
C VAL A 82 1.87 -11.52 -1.87
N ASP A 83 3.00 -11.56 -2.57
CA ASP A 83 3.61 -12.80 -3.02
C ASP A 83 4.17 -13.60 -1.82
N ALA A 84 4.25 -14.92 -1.97
CA ALA A 84 5.04 -15.76 -1.06
C ALA A 84 6.51 -15.30 -1.05
N PRO A 85 7.22 -15.39 0.10
CA PRO A 85 8.62 -15.01 0.15
C PRO A 85 9.46 -15.90 -0.77
N VAL A 86 10.31 -15.28 -1.59
CA VAL A 86 11.21 -16.00 -2.50
C VAL A 86 12.69 -15.70 -2.19
N PRO A 87 13.61 -16.68 -2.36
CA PRO A 87 15.03 -16.43 -2.21
C PRO A 87 15.50 -15.35 -3.19
N LEU A 88 16.20 -14.33 -2.68
CA LEU A 88 16.77 -13.30 -3.53
C LEU A 88 17.97 -13.89 -4.28
N ARG A 89 17.88 -14.00 -5.60
CA ARG A 89 18.99 -14.48 -6.44
C ARG A 89 20.14 -13.47 -6.37
N SER A 90 21.07 -13.65 -5.44
CA SER A 90 22.27 -12.82 -5.36
C SER A 90 23.12 -13.00 -6.62
N GLY A 91 23.39 -11.91 -7.32
CA GLY A 91 24.39 -11.86 -8.37
C GLY A 91 25.76 -12.25 -7.79
N LYS A 92 26.35 -13.30 -8.35
CA LYS A 92 27.72 -13.83 -8.14
C LYS A 92 28.12 -14.31 -6.73
N ASP A 93 27.44 -13.93 -5.65
CA ASP A 93 27.82 -14.37 -4.30
C ASP A 93 26.95 -15.55 -3.79
N LYS A 94 27.45 -16.77 -4.02
CA LYS A 94 26.75 -18.02 -3.65
C LYS A 94 26.48 -18.14 -2.14
N ARG A 95 27.28 -17.49 -1.28
CA ARG A 95 27.19 -17.64 0.19
C ARG A 95 25.95 -16.99 0.81
N ASN A 96 25.28 -16.09 0.09
CA ASN A 96 24.17 -15.30 0.63
C ASN A 96 22.79 -15.66 0.03
N ARG A 97 22.72 -16.68 -0.85
CA ARG A 97 21.48 -17.06 -1.54
C ARG A 97 20.41 -17.60 -0.61
N ASP A 98 20.82 -18.29 0.46
CA ASP A 98 19.88 -19.01 1.33
C ASP A 98 19.49 -18.20 2.58
N ARG A 99 19.96 -16.95 2.66
CA ARG A 99 19.80 -16.09 3.85
C ARG A 99 19.08 -14.78 3.57
N VAL A 100 18.77 -14.50 2.30
CA VAL A 100 18.08 -13.27 1.90
C VAL A 100 16.87 -13.63 1.06
N PHE A 101 15.72 -13.12 1.47
CA PHE A 101 14.45 -13.35 0.81
C PHE A 101 13.79 -12.02 0.47
N GLU A 102 12.90 -12.04 -0.52
CA GLU A 102 12.04 -10.92 -0.84
C GLU A 102 10.57 -11.33 -0.85
N ILE A 103 9.73 -10.45 -0.29
CA ILE A 103 8.28 -10.47 -0.45
C ILE A 103 7.94 -9.31 -1.38
N ARG A 104 7.32 -9.60 -2.52
CA ARG A 104 6.77 -8.57 -3.40
C ARG A 104 5.36 -8.22 -2.92
N ILE A 105 5.06 -6.93 -2.90
CA ILE A 105 3.76 -6.39 -2.55
C ILE A 105 3.31 -5.54 -3.74
N GLN A 106 2.20 -5.92 -4.35
CA GLN A 106 1.60 -5.21 -5.47
C GLN A 106 0.43 -4.35 -4.95
N PRO A 107 0.53 -3.02 -4.95
CA PRO A 107 -0.63 -2.17 -4.73
C PRO A 107 -1.62 -2.31 -5.88
N ARG A 108 -2.90 -2.02 -5.60
CA ARG A 108 -3.96 -1.92 -6.61
C ARG A 108 -3.58 -0.91 -7.70
N ARG A 109 -4.22 -1.04 -8.86
CA ARG A 109 -4.09 -0.08 -9.96
C ARG A 109 -4.43 1.34 -9.49
N LEU A 110 -3.80 2.32 -10.11
CA LEU A 110 -4.17 3.71 -9.92
C LEU A 110 -5.57 3.94 -10.49
N SER A 111 -6.30 4.88 -9.92
CA SER A 111 -7.66 5.17 -10.36
C SER A 111 -7.60 6.01 -11.63
N SER A 112 -8.42 5.67 -12.63
CA SER A 112 -8.59 6.52 -13.81
C SER A 112 -9.55 7.67 -13.51
N PRO A 113 -9.26 8.91 -13.93
CA PRO A 113 -10.19 10.04 -13.79
C PRO A 113 -11.58 9.78 -14.37
N ASP A 114 -11.66 8.92 -15.39
CA ASP A 114 -12.88 8.62 -16.13
C ASP A 114 -13.55 7.30 -15.71
N GLY A 115 -13.05 6.64 -14.66
CA GLY A 115 -13.58 5.34 -14.20
C GLY A 115 -13.29 4.17 -15.13
N ILE A 116 -12.45 4.36 -16.15
CA ILE A 116 -12.02 3.28 -17.05
C ILE A 116 -10.98 2.42 -16.31
N GLU A 117 -11.25 1.13 -16.18
CA GLU A 117 -10.53 0.16 -15.33
C GLU A 117 -9.10 -0.19 -15.78
N ASP A 118 -8.49 0.57 -16.68
CA ASP A 118 -7.10 0.35 -17.11
C ASP A 118 -6.17 1.48 -16.65
N GLY A 119 -6.29 1.85 -15.37
CA GLY A 119 -5.33 2.72 -14.72
C GLY A 119 -3.94 2.08 -14.62
N ASP A 120 -2.91 2.92 -14.66
CA ASP A 120 -1.51 2.52 -14.57
C ASP A 120 -1.26 1.66 -13.32
N ARG A 121 -0.35 0.70 -13.44
CA ARG A 121 0.07 -0.10 -12.29
C ARG A 121 1.00 0.73 -11.41
N ALA A 122 0.63 0.84 -10.13
CA ALA A 122 1.54 1.33 -9.11
C ALA A 122 2.80 0.45 -9.05
N LEU A 123 3.94 1.09 -8.81
CA LEU A 123 5.21 0.37 -8.66
C LEU A 123 5.14 -0.59 -7.46
N PRO A 124 5.63 -1.83 -7.61
CA PRO A 124 5.61 -2.78 -6.51
C PRO A 124 6.55 -2.34 -5.38
N LEU A 125 6.16 -2.71 -4.17
CA LEU A 125 6.98 -2.60 -2.97
C LEU A 125 7.64 -3.96 -2.70
N PHE A 126 8.82 -3.94 -2.10
CA PHE A 126 9.57 -5.14 -1.76
C PHE A 126 10.00 -5.10 -0.29
N VAL A 127 9.68 -6.16 0.44
CA VAL A 127 10.21 -6.36 1.80
C VAL A 127 11.36 -7.36 1.71
N HIS A 128 12.56 -6.93 2.08
CA HIS A 128 13.74 -7.76 2.13
C HIS A 128 13.90 -8.34 3.54
N LEU A 129 14.06 -9.66 3.62
CA LEU A 129 14.29 -10.40 4.85
C LEU A 129 15.73 -10.90 4.87
N HIS A 130 16.47 -10.57 5.93
CA HIS A 130 17.85 -11.03 6.12
C HIS A 130 17.93 -11.95 7.33
N LEU A 131 18.49 -13.15 7.16
CA LEU A 131 18.65 -14.14 8.22
C LEU A 131 20.11 -14.35 8.59
N SER A 132 20.31 -14.77 9.85
CA SER A 132 21.62 -15.18 10.36
C SER A 132 22.06 -16.55 9.82
N ARG A 133 21.10 -17.43 9.49
CA ARG A 133 21.31 -18.81 9.03
C ARG A 133 20.44 -19.14 7.81
N PRO A 134 20.83 -20.14 7.00
CA PRO A 134 20.00 -20.66 5.93
C PRO A 134 18.67 -21.21 6.46
N VAL A 135 17.56 -20.83 5.82
CA VAL A 135 16.22 -21.33 6.11
C VAL A 135 15.47 -21.57 4.80
N ASP A 136 14.57 -22.54 4.78
CA ASP A 136 13.69 -22.76 3.63
C ASP A 136 12.60 -21.68 3.54
N ALA A 137 12.26 -21.24 2.33
CA ALA A 137 11.30 -20.16 2.09
C ALA A 137 9.94 -20.45 2.76
N GLY A 138 9.47 -21.70 2.67
CA GLY A 138 8.21 -22.14 3.28
C GLY A 138 8.19 -22.08 4.80
N LYS A 139 9.35 -21.96 5.47
CA LYS A 139 9.46 -21.92 6.95
C LYS A 139 9.64 -20.51 7.51
N LEU A 140 9.71 -19.49 6.66
CA LEU A 140 9.97 -18.12 7.12
C LEU A 140 8.88 -17.59 8.06
N HIS A 141 7.62 -17.98 7.82
CA HIS A 141 6.48 -17.57 8.63
C HIS A 141 6.48 -18.17 10.06
N THR A 142 7.26 -19.22 10.32
CA THR A 142 7.36 -19.86 11.65
C THR A 142 8.48 -19.27 12.50
N LEU A 143 9.32 -18.41 11.94
CA LEU A 143 10.44 -17.83 12.64
C LEU A 143 9.99 -16.71 13.58
N SER A 144 10.73 -16.54 14.67
CA SER A 144 10.58 -15.37 15.52
C SER A 144 11.18 -14.14 14.84
N TYR A 145 10.71 -12.93 15.16
CA TYR A 145 11.30 -11.72 14.59
C TYR A 145 12.81 -11.58 14.90
N GLY A 146 13.28 -12.15 16.02
CA GLY A 146 14.70 -12.16 16.39
C GLY A 146 15.60 -13.04 15.51
N ASP A 147 15.01 -13.96 14.72
CA ASP A 147 15.77 -14.76 13.75
C ASP A 147 16.19 -13.94 12.50
N PHE A 148 15.60 -12.76 12.31
CA PHE A 148 15.92 -11.84 11.22
C PHE A 148 16.96 -10.80 11.69
N ASN A 149 18.10 -10.77 11.02
CA ASN A 149 19.12 -9.73 11.22
C ASN A 149 18.61 -8.34 10.78
N ALA A 150 17.77 -8.31 9.74
CA ALA A 150 17.15 -7.10 9.23
C ALA A 150 15.91 -7.42 8.40
N VAL A 151 14.90 -6.57 8.52
CA VAL A 151 13.66 -6.62 7.72
C VAL A 151 13.40 -5.20 7.24
N HIS A 152 13.50 -4.95 5.94
CA HIS A 152 13.35 -3.58 5.42
C HIS A 152 12.58 -3.48 4.11
N LEU A 153 11.82 -2.39 3.99
CA LEU A 153 11.01 -2.03 2.83
C LEU A 153 11.84 -1.27 1.78
N LYS A 154 11.57 -1.54 0.51
CA LYS A 154 12.11 -0.83 -0.67
C LYS A 154 11.05 -0.65 -1.74
N LEU A 155 11.18 0.43 -2.51
CA LEU A 155 10.43 0.60 -3.76
C LEU A 155 11.14 -0.12 -4.92
N ALA A 156 10.38 -0.64 -5.89
CA ALA A 156 10.95 -1.26 -7.10
C ALA A 156 12.02 -0.40 -7.78
N ALA A 157 11.78 0.92 -7.87
CA ALA A 157 12.70 1.88 -8.49
C ALA A 157 14.06 1.96 -7.77
N GLN A 158 14.13 1.58 -6.49
CA GLN A 158 15.36 1.55 -5.70
C GLN A 158 16.11 0.20 -5.81
N LYS A 159 15.44 -0.85 -6.33
CA LYS A 159 16.01 -2.21 -6.39
C LYS A 159 17.22 -2.23 -7.32
N GLY A 160 18.36 -2.66 -6.78
CA GLY A 160 19.61 -2.85 -7.55
C GLY A 160 20.35 -1.57 -7.95
N GLN A 161 19.81 -0.38 -7.67
CA GLN A 161 20.42 0.88 -8.13
C GLN A 161 21.41 1.50 -7.13
N GLY A 162 21.22 1.27 -5.82
CA GLY A 162 22.17 1.75 -4.80
C GLY A 162 22.48 3.24 -4.93
N ARG A 163 23.78 3.60 -4.99
CA ARG A 163 24.25 4.99 -5.14
C ARG A 163 23.79 5.66 -6.44
N ASN A 164 23.47 4.92 -7.49
CA ASN A 164 23.01 5.51 -8.75
C ASN A 164 21.61 6.13 -8.60
N TRP A 165 20.75 5.50 -7.78
CA TRP A 165 19.45 6.06 -7.45
C TRP A 165 19.58 7.36 -6.64
N GLU A 166 20.46 7.38 -5.65
CA GLU A 166 20.72 8.59 -4.83
C GLU A 166 21.21 9.75 -5.71
N LYS A 167 22.17 9.48 -6.61
CA LYS A 167 22.66 10.47 -7.58
C LYS A 167 21.54 11.00 -8.49
N MET A 168 20.67 10.12 -9.00
CA MET A 168 19.54 10.51 -9.83
C MET A 168 18.56 11.39 -9.05
N MET A 169 18.23 11.03 -7.81
CA MET A 169 17.32 11.81 -6.96
C MET A 169 17.92 13.17 -6.59
N HIS A 170 19.22 13.23 -6.28
CA HIS A 170 19.93 14.49 -6.05
C HIS A 170 19.91 15.40 -7.29
N ALA A 171 20.12 14.84 -8.48
CA ALA A 171 20.03 15.57 -9.75
C ALA A 171 18.61 16.11 -10.01
N MET A 172 17.57 15.41 -9.56
CA MET A 172 16.18 15.87 -9.60
C MET A 172 15.81 16.85 -8.47
N GLY A 173 16.78 17.31 -7.67
CA GLY A 173 16.57 18.30 -6.62
C GLY A 173 16.30 17.74 -5.22
N TYR A 174 16.18 16.41 -5.07
CA TYR A 174 16.04 15.76 -3.76
C TYR A 174 17.42 15.55 -3.11
N ARG A 175 18.01 16.65 -2.61
CA ARG A 175 19.41 16.67 -2.11
C ARG A 175 19.70 15.78 -0.90
N ASP A 176 18.67 15.36 -0.17
CA ASP A 176 18.81 14.46 0.99
C ASP A 176 18.28 13.03 0.71
N ALA A 177 17.90 12.73 -0.53
CA ALA A 177 17.40 11.40 -0.89
C ALA A 177 18.47 10.33 -0.69
N LYS A 178 18.13 9.30 0.09
CA LYS A 178 18.96 8.10 0.29
C LYS A 178 18.17 6.86 -0.03
N VAL A 179 18.86 5.78 -0.41
CA VAL A 179 18.21 4.47 -0.53
C VAL A 179 17.60 4.12 0.81
N GLU A 180 16.28 4.13 0.86
CA GLU A 180 15.54 3.93 2.09
C GLU A 180 15.59 2.45 2.47
N ARG A 181 15.86 2.20 3.75
CA ARG A 181 15.82 0.87 4.36
C ARG A 181 14.92 0.95 5.58
N ALA A 182 13.67 1.34 5.35
CA ALA A 182 12.71 1.51 6.44
C ALA A 182 12.48 0.16 7.12
N MET A 183 12.77 0.09 8.41
CA MET A 183 12.59 -1.13 9.20
C MET A 183 11.11 -1.51 9.27
N VAL A 184 10.82 -2.77 9.03
CA VAL A 184 9.47 -3.35 9.15
C VAL A 184 9.41 -4.15 10.45
N GLY A 185 8.50 -3.79 11.35
CA GLY A 185 8.36 -4.46 12.66
C GLY A 185 7.64 -5.82 12.59
N ASP A 186 7.68 -6.55 13.71
CA ASP A 186 7.11 -7.91 13.85
C ASP A 186 5.64 -8.00 13.44
N ALA A 187 4.78 -7.13 13.99
CA ALA A 187 3.35 -7.15 13.71
C ALA A 187 3.03 -7.00 12.22
N LEU A 188 3.73 -6.08 11.54
CA LEU A 188 3.57 -5.86 10.10
C LEU A 188 4.09 -7.05 9.30
N LEU A 189 5.25 -7.61 9.67
CA LEU A 189 5.81 -8.79 9.02
C LEU A 189 4.88 -10.01 9.13
N ARG A 190 4.30 -10.29 10.31
CA ARG A 190 3.33 -11.38 10.49
C ARG A 190 2.09 -11.18 9.64
N ARG A 191 1.60 -9.95 9.54
CA ARG A 191 0.45 -9.62 8.67
C ARG A 191 0.76 -9.90 7.21
N LEU A 192 1.97 -9.59 6.74
CA LEU A 192 2.39 -9.91 5.37
C LEU A 192 2.46 -11.41 5.11
N PHE A 193 3.02 -12.21 6.04
CA PHE A 193 3.02 -13.67 5.89
C PHE A 193 1.59 -14.25 5.85
N ALA A 194 0.68 -13.72 6.68
CA ALA A 194 -0.71 -14.17 6.69
C ALA A 194 -1.44 -13.85 5.38
N LEU A 195 -1.10 -12.74 4.72
CA LEU A 195 -1.65 -12.38 3.40
C LEU A 195 -1.07 -13.28 2.31
N ALA A 196 0.26 -13.48 2.31
CA ALA A 196 0.94 -14.34 1.34
C ALA A 196 0.40 -15.78 1.35
N GLY A 197 0.14 -16.35 2.54
CA GLY A 197 -0.40 -17.71 2.66
C GLY A 197 -1.85 -17.89 2.18
N ARG A 198 -2.64 -16.81 2.07
CA ARG A 198 -4.02 -16.89 1.52
C ARG A 198 -4.02 -17.06 0.01
N ASP A 199 -3.04 -16.49 -0.66
CA ASP A 199 -2.95 -16.54 -2.12
C ASP A 199 -2.44 -17.90 -2.60
N ASP A 200 -1.53 -18.55 -1.86
CA ASP A 200 -1.11 -19.94 -2.13
C ASP A 200 -2.28 -20.93 -2.02
N ALA A 201 -3.16 -20.75 -1.02
CA ALA A 201 -4.36 -21.57 -0.85
C ALA A 201 -5.40 -21.33 -1.96
N SER A 202 -5.54 -20.08 -2.40
CA SER A 202 -6.47 -19.70 -3.48
C SER A 202 -5.99 -20.19 -4.85
N ALA A 203 -4.69 -20.13 -5.14
CA ALA A 203 -4.09 -20.68 -6.35
C ALA A 203 -4.17 -22.21 -6.41
N SER A 204 -3.99 -22.88 -5.26
CA SER A 204 -4.11 -24.35 -5.15
C SER A 204 -5.55 -24.84 -5.35
N ALA A 205 -6.56 -24.05 -4.98
CA ALA A 205 -7.97 -24.39 -5.19
C ALA A 205 -8.40 -24.29 -6.66
N VAL A 206 -7.83 -23.35 -7.44
CA VAL A 206 -8.13 -23.20 -8.88
C VAL A 206 -7.49 -24.31 -9.72
N ALA A 207 -6.32 -24.82 -9.30
CA ALA A 207 -5.65 -25.95 -9.97
C ALA A 207 -6.33 -27.31 -9.72
N GLY A 208 -7.26 -27.39 -8.77
CA GLY A 208 -7.88 -28.64 -8.31
C GLY A 208 -9.22 -29.02 -8.98
N ALA A 209 -9.72 -28.26 -9.95
CA ALA A 209 -10.96 -28.59 -10.65
C ALA A 209 -10.69 -29.57 -11.82
N PRO A 210 -11.04 -30.87 -11.72
CA PRO A 210 -10.93 -31.78 -12.85
C PRO A 210 -12.10 -31.50 -13.79
N GLY A 211 -11.80 -31.23 -15.06
CA GLY A 211 -12.81 -31.19 -16.12
C GLY A 211 -13.55 -32.52 -16.18
N ALA A 212 -14.86 -32.49 -15.97
CA ALA A 212 -15.73 -33.62 -16.22
C ALA A 212 -15.83 -33.83 -17.74
N HIS A 213 -15.33 -34.97 -18.21
CA HIS A 213 -15.70 -35.60 -19.48
C HIS A 213 -16.61 -36.79 -19.17
#